data_AF-A0A968C463-F1
#
_entry.id   AF-A0A968C463-F1
#
_cell.length_a   1.000
_cell.length_b   1.000
_cell.length_c   1.000
_cell.angle_alpha   90.00
_cell.angle_beta   90.00
_cell.angle_gamma   90.00
#
_symmetry.space_group_name_H-M   'P 1'
#
loop_
_entity.id
_entity.type
_entity.pdbx_description
1 polymer ?
#
loop_
_entity_poly.entity_id
_entity_poly.type
_entity_poly.pdbx_seq_one_letter_code
_entity_poly.pdbx_strand_id
1 'polypeptide(L)'
;MNTIPLFEPLAAELEWVERKMREPAHPEYPQLTAVLSSLLDSGGKRLRPALALLSGRFYPTDTEKLVSLAASVEMLHTATLVHDDLIDGALLRRGKSTVNARWSAGAT
;
A
#
# COMPACT_ATOMS: atom_id res chain seq x y z
N MET A 1 10.80 -8.81 -3.72
CA MET A 1 10.45 -7.70 -2.81
C MET A 1 11.72 -7.30 -2.06
N ASN A 2 12.07 -6.00 -1.92
CA ASN A 2 13.26 -5.62 -1.17
C ASN A 2 12.90 -5.55 0.32
N THR A 3 12.83 -6.71 0.98
CA THR A 3 12.50 -6.81 2.40
C THR A 3 13.70 -6.40 3.23
N ILE A 4 13.45 -5.65 4.31
CA ILE A 4 14.47 -5.38 5.32
C ILE A 4 14.84 -6.75 5.94
N PRO A 5 16.13 -7.07 6.19
CA PRO A 5 16.54 -8.38 6.72
C PRO A 5 15.78 -8.81 7.98
N LEU A 6 15.37 -7.83 8.81
CA LEU A 6 14.52 -8.04 9.98
C LEU A 6 13.20 -8.78 9.70
N PHE A 7 12.62 -8.60 8.50
CA PHE A 7 11.32 -9.16 8.12
C PHE A 7 11.42 -10.42 7.25
N GLU A 8 12.61 -10.99 7.08
CA GLU A 8 12.81 -12.26 6.36
C GLU A 8 11.88 -13.39 6.86
N PRO A 9 11.61 -13.56 8.18
CA PRO A 9 10.67 -14.58 8.67
C PRO A 9 9.20 -14.35 8.31
N LEU A 10 8.87 -13.21 7.71
CA LEU A 10 7.52 -12.80 7.28
C LEU A 10 7.42 -12.69 5.75
N ALA A 11 8.44 -13.10 5.00
CA ALA A 11 8.50 -12.86 3.57
C ALA A 11 7.27 -13.41 2.83
N ALA A 12 6.83 -14.63 3.18
CA ALA A 12 5.65 -15.26 2.58
C ALA A 12 4.36 -14.47 2.88
N GLU A 13 4.11 -14.12 4.14
CA GLU A 13 2.92 -13.35 4.51
C GLU A 13 2.92 -11.95 3.91
N LEU A 14 4.08 -11.30 3.84
CA LEU A 14 4.20 -9.99 3.19
C LEU A 14 3.91 -10.08 1.69
N GLU A 15 4.29 -11.16 1.01
CA GLU A 15 3.87 -11.40 -0.38
C GLU A 15 2.36 -11.63 -0.50
N TRP A 16 1.73 -12.28 0.48
CA TRP A 16 0.28 -12.44 0.51
C TRP A 16 -0.43 -11.10 0.73
N VAL A 17 0.13 -10.25 1.59
CA VAL A 17 -0.35 -8.88 1.78
C VAL A 17 -0.24 -8.06 0.48
N GLU A 18 0.89 -8.14 -0.23
CA GLU A 18 1.05 -7.46 -1.53
C GLU A 18 0.01 -7.90 -2.55
N ARG A 19 -0.27 -9.22 -2.64
CA ARG A 19 -1.35 -9.72 -3.51
C ARG A 19 -2.70 -9.17 -3.08
N LYS A 20 -3.00 -9.22 -1.76
CA LYS A 20 -4.27 -8.74 -1.21
C LYS A 20 -4.50 -7.27 -1.49
N MET A 21 -3.47 -6.44 -1.41
CA MET A 21 -3.53 -5.01 -1.71
C MET A 21 -3.81 -4.71 -3.21
N ARG A 22 -3.53 -5.67 -4.09
CA ARG A 22 -3.76 -5.54 -5.55
C ARG A 22 -5.10 -6.12 -6.01
N GLU A 23 -5.80 -6.89 -5.17
CA GLU A 23 -7.14 -7.42 -5.46
C GLU A 23 -8.19 -6.34 -5.81
N PRO A 24 -8.22 -5.14 -5.18
CA PRO A 24 -9.22 -4.11 -5.48
C PRO A 24 -9.12 -3.47 -6.88
N ALA A 25 -8.16 -3.90 -7.71
CA ALA A 25 -8.03 -3.43 -9.08
C ALA A 25 -9.23 -3.90 -9.93
N HIS A 26 -10.17 -2.98 -10.17
CA HIS A 26 -11.36 -3.26 -10.97
C HIS A 26 -11.14 -2.91 -12.46
N PRO A 27 -11.41 -3.85 -13.39
CA PRO A 27 -11.33 -3.61 -14.83
C PRO A 27 -12.26 -2.49 -15.31
N GLU A 28 -13.36 -2.29 -14.60
CA GLU A 28 -14.36 -1.24 -14.86
C GLU A 28 -13.81 0.18 -14.65
N TYR A 29 -12.72 0.32 -13.89
CA TYR A 29 -12.07 1.61 -13.59
C TYR A 29 -10.58 1.56 -13.95
N PRO A 30 -10.21 1.55 -15.24
CA PRO A 30 -8.82 1.38 -15.68
C PRO A 30 -7.91 2.50 -15.19
N GLN A 31 -8.40 3.74 -15.07
CA GLN A 31 -7.58 4.83 -14.53
C GLN A 31 -7.29 4.64 -13.04
N LEU A 32 -8.30 4.24 -12.25
CA LEU A 32 -8.13 3.97 -10.82
C LEU A 32 -7.16 2.81 -10.60
N THR A 33 -7.29 1.74 -11.39
CA THR A 33 -6.38 0.59 -11.36
C THR A 33 -4.94 0.98 -11.70
N ALA A 34 -4.74 1.83 -12.71
CA ALA A 34 -3.42 2.35 -13.06
C ALA A 34 -2.80 3.20 -11.94
N VAL A 35 -3.59 4.06 -11.29
CA VAL A 35 -3.15 4.88 -10.15
C VAL A 35 -2.76 4.01 -8.96
N LEU A 36 -3.63 3.07 -8.58
CA LEU A 36 -3.36 2.11 -7.49
C LEU A 36 -2.09 1.32 -7.78
N SER A 37 -1.93 0.80 -9.00
CA SER A 37 -0.73 0.06 -9.39
C SER A 37 0.53 0.92 -9.26
N SER A 38 0.50 2.15 -9.78
CA SER A 38 1.63 3.10 -9.66
C SER A 38 1.96 3.45 -8.20
N LEU A 39 0.97 3.57 -7.32
CA LEU A 39 1.17 3.84 -5.90
C LEU A 39 1.81 2.63 -5.20
N LEU A 40 1.33 1.43 -5.49
CA LEU A 40 1.84 0.19 -4.89
C LEU A 40 3.26 -0.13 -5.36
N ASP A 41 3.56 0.11 -6.64
CA ASP A 41 4.87 -0.10 -7.27
C ASP A 41 5.91 0.96 -6.87
N SER A 42 5.47 2.07 -6.26
CA SER A 42 6.39 3.09 -5.73
C SER A 42 7.30 2.55 -4.60
N GLY A 43 6.96 1.38 -4.05
CA GLY A 43 7.73 0.66 -3.07
C GLY A 43 7.54 1.22 -1.65
N GLY A 44 7.62 0.35 -0.67
CA GLY A 44 7.50 0.69 0.74
C GLY A 44 8.39 -0.19 1.60
N LYS A 45 8.73 0.30 2.80
CA LYS A 45 9.43 -0.50 3.81
C LYS A 45 8.55 -1.59 4.42
N ARG A 46 7.23 -1.54 4.14
CA ARG A 46 6.19 -2.44 4.66
C ARG A 46 6.23 -2.66 6.17
N LEU A 47 6.64 -1.61 6.90
CA LEU A 47 6.72 -1.61 8.36
C LEU A 47 5.34 -1.86 9.00
N ARG A 48 4.27 -1.25 8.46
CA ARG A 48 2.92 -1.38 9.03
C ARG A 48 2.33 -2.78 8.83
N PRO A 49 2.36 -3.38 7.62
CA PRO A 49 2.02 -4.79 7.44
C PRO A 49 2.81 -5.72 8.35
N ALA A 50 4.14 -5.55 8.43
CA ALA A 50 4.99 -6.41 9.24
C ALA A 50 4.61 -6.34 10.73
N LEU A 51 4.37 -5.14 11.26
CA LEU A 51 3.91 -4.97 12.64
C LEU A 51 2.55 -5.62 12.89
N ALA A 52 1.60 -5.49 11.97
CA ALA A 52 0.29 -6.15 12.09
C ALA A 52 0.43 -7.68 12.10
N LEU A 53 1.21 -8.24 11.16
CA LEU A 53 1.49 -9.68 11.08
C LEU A 53 2.18 -10.20 12.35
N LEU A 54 3.21 -9.51 12.84
CA LEU A 54 3.91 -9.89 14.08
C LEU A 54 2.99 -9.83 15.30
N SER A 55 2.13 -8.80 15.38
CA SER A 55 1.18 -8.65 16.48
C SER A 55 0.19 -9.81 16.52
N GLY A 56 -0.29 -10.27 15.36
CA GLY A 56 -1.20 -11.42 15.28
C GLY A 56 -0.56 -12.76 15.61
N ARG A 57 0.77 -12.90 15.51
CA ARG A 57 1.49 -14.14 15.83
C ARG A 57 1.59 -14.42 17.33
N PHE A 58 1.32 -13.44 18.21
CA PHE A 58 1.30 -13.67 19.67
C PHE A 58 0.12 -14.53 20.13
N TYR A 59 -0.89 -14.74 19.28
CA TYR A 59 -2.07 -15.53 19.59
C TYR A 59 -2.42 -16.46 18.41
N PRO A 60 -3.16 -17.55 18.65
CA PRO A 60 -3.76 -18.33 17.58
C PRO A 60 -4.68 -17.44 16.74
N THR A 61 -4.25 -17.11 15.53
CA THR A 61 -4.95 -16.19 14.62
C THR A 61 -5.12 -16.85 13.26
N ASP A 62 -6.28 -16.63 12.65
CA ASP A 62 -6.52 -16.97 11.26
C ASP A 62 -5.61 -16.14 10.34
N THR A 63 -4.72 -16.83 9.63
CA THR A 63 -3.73 -16.23 8.74
C THR A 63 -4.37 -15.36 7.66
N GLU A 64 -5.51 -15.76 7.10
CA GLU A 64 -6.18 -15.01 6.03
C GLU A 64 -6.75 -13.70 6.57
N LYS A 65 -7.37 -13.74 7.76
CA LYS A 65 -7.85 -12.53 8.45
C LYS A 65 -6.69 -11.60 8.80
N LEU A 66 -5.57 -12.16 9.24
CA LEU A 66 -4.39 -11.38 9.61
C LEU A 66 -3.74 -10.70 8.39
N VAL A 67 -3.65 -11.41 7.27
CA VAL A 67 -3.21 -10.84 5.97
C VAL A 67 -4.16 -9.75 5.52
N SER A 68 -5.47 -9.96 5.63
CA SER A 68 -6.48 -8.96 5.26
C SER A 68 -6.35 -7.69 6.11
N LEU A 69 -6.18 -7.84 7.43
CA LEU A 69 -5.92 -6.71 8.34
C LEU A 69 -4.64 -5.96 7.95
N ALA A 70 -3.54 -6.67 7.75
CA ALA A 70 -2.26 -6.07 7.39
C ALA A 70 -2.33 -5.30 6.05
N ALA A 71 -3.05 -5.84 5.07
CA ALA A 71 -3.34 -5.15 3.81
C ALA A 71 -4.21 -3.91 4.01
N SER A 72 -5.29 -3.99 4.79
CA SER A 72 -6.15 -2.86 5.09
C SER A 72 -5.40 -1.71 5.75
N VAL A 73 -4.50 -2.00 6.69
CA VAL A 73 -3.67 -0.98 7.37
C VAL A 73 -2.76 -0.24 6.37
N GLU A 74 -2.12 -0.95 5.45
CA GLU A 74 -1.24 -0.31 4.46
C GLU A 74 -2.04 0.40 3.36
N MET A 75 -3.22 -0.09 2.99
CA MET A 75 -4.14 0.61 2.10
C MET A 75 -4.64 1.91 2.71
N LEU A 76 -5.00 1.90 4.00
CA LEU A 76 -5.37 3.12 4.73
C LEU A 76 -4.20 4.12 4.76
N HIS A 77 -2.99 3.65 5.07
CA HIS A 77 -1.80 4.48 4.99
C HIS A 77 -1.62 5.09 3.60
N THR A 78 -1.73 4.28 2.55
CA THR A 78 -1.60 4.73 1.16
C THR A 78 -2.64 5.80 0.83
N ALA A 79 -3.88 5.63 1.31
CA ALA A 79 -4.93 6.62 1.14
C ALA A 79 -4.59 7.96 1.84
N THR A 80 -4.04 7.95 3.05
CA THR A 80 -3.63 9.20 3.70
C THR A 80 -2.54 9.90 2.89
N LEU A 81 -1.59 9.17 2.33
CA LEU A 81 -0.52 9.76 1.52
C LEU A 81 -1.02 10.47 0.27
N VAL A 82 -2.03 9.91 -0.39
CA VAL A 82 -2.66 10.54 -1.57
C VAL A 82 -3.36 11.83 -1.16
N HIS A 83 -4.07 11.83 -0.03
CA HIS A 83 -4.74 13.03 0.49
C HIS A 83 -3.74 14.09 0.93
N ASP A 84 -2.64 13.72 1.59
CA ASP A 84 -1.56 14.63 1.96
C ASP A 84 -0.96 15.29 0.72
N ASP A 85 -0.61 14.51 -0.32
CA ASP A 85 -0.04 15.04 -1.57
C ASP A 85 -0.99 16.04 -2.27
N LEU A 86 -2.31 15.85 -2.12
CA LEU A 86 -3.33 16.76 -2.66
C LEU A 86 -3.43 18.04 -1.82
N ILE A 87 -3.56 17.92 -0.50
CA ILE A 87 -3.69 19.05 0.42
C ILE A 87 -2.44 19.94 0.37
N ASP A 88 -1.26 19.33 0.31
CA ASP A 88 0.02 20.04 0.31
C ASP A 88 0.40 20.60 -1.08
N GLY A 89 -0.37 20.30 -2.13
CA GLY A 89 -0.02 20.67 -3.50
C GLY A 89 1.30 20.02 -3.98
N ALA A 90 1.69 18.89 -3.38
CA ALA A 90 2.98 18.26 -3.64
C ALA A 90 3.04 17.69 -5.06
N LEU A 91 4.03 18.11 -5.85
CA LEU A 91 4.23 17.60 -7.21
C LEU A 91 5.09 16.32 -7.25
N LEU A 92 5.90 16.10 -6.22
CA LEU A 92 6.86 14.99 -6.14
C LEU A 92 6.80 14.29 -4.77
N ARG A 93 6.95 12.97 -4.79
CA ARG A 93 7.11 12.12 -3.61
C ARG A 93 8.17 11.06 -3.88
N ARG A 94 9.25 11.06 -3.07
CA ARG A 94 10.41 10.16 -3.24
C ARG A 94 11.00 10.19 -4.67
N GLY A 95 11.04 11.38 -5.27
CA GLY A 95 11.56 11.57 -6.64
C GLY A 95 10.63 11.09 -7.75
N LYS A 96 9.41 10.62 -7.45
CA LYS A 96 8.37 10.28 -8.43
C LYS A 96 7.25 11.31 -8.40
N SER A 97 6.61 11.57 -9.54
CA SER A 97 5.41 12.42 -9.61
C SER A 97 4.30 11.86 -8.72
N THR A 98 3.65 12.73 -7.94
CA THR A 98 2.46 12.36 -7.15
C THR A 98 1.25 12.12 -8.07
N VAL A 99 0.20 11.51 -7.52
CA VAL A 99 -1.09 11.41 -8.21
C VAL A 99 -1.66 12.79 -8.49
N ASN A 100 -1.54 13.71 -7.52
CA ASN A 100 -1.94 15.10 -7.64
C ASN A 100 -1.28 15.78 -8.87
N ALA A 101 0.05 15.71 -9.01
CA ALA A 101 0.76 16.29 -10.15
C ALA A 101 0.33 15.72 -11.52
N ARG A 102 -0.13 14.46 -11.57
CA ARG A 102 -0.57 13.83 -12.82
C ARG A 102 -2.02 14.17 -13.18
N TRP A 103 -2.83 14.60 -12.20
CA TRP A 103 -4.28 14.79 -12.37
C TRP A 103 -4.74 16.24 -12.14
N SER A 104 -3.84 17.18 -11.81
CA SER A 104 -4.15 18.59 -11.56
C SER A 104 -4.63 19.40 -12.78
N ALA A 105 -5.16 18.76 -13.82
CA ALA A 105 -5.95 19.40 -14.88
C ALA A 105 -7.47 19.38 -14.60
N GLY A 106 -7.92 19.01 -13.40
CA GLY A 106 -9.35 18.84 -13.10
C GLY A 106 -9.79 19.16 -11.67
N ALA A 107 -9.18 20.15 -11.03
CA ALA A 107 -9.70 20.74 -9.78
C ALA A 107 -9.84 22.25 -9.95
N THR A 108 -10.73 22.64 -10.86
CA THR A 108 -11.39 23.96 -10.91
C THR A 108 -12.86 23.72 -11.12
#